data_AF-A0A197JIV9-F1
#
_entry.id   AF-A0A197JIV9-F1
#
_cell.length_a   1.000
_cell.length_b   1.000
_cell.length_c   1.000
_cell.angle_alpha   90.00
_cell.angle_beta   90.00
_cell.angle_gamma   90.00
#
_symmetry.space_group_name_H-M   'P 1'
#
loop_
_entity.id
_entity.type
_entity.pdbx_description
1 polymer ?
#
loop_
_entity_poly.entity_id
_entity_poly.type
_entity_poly.pdbx_seq_one_letter_code
_entity_poly.pdbx_strand_id
1 'polypeptide(L)'
;MTFERERLERDVGQMRIADEHTAYHQRRQQHIDAVHHGEINLYLDNLKLQAATAYTRRKVETLRRTLEITLRTHACFRNAEVSLFGSFESGLSTLTSDADFTVSNLVGLSIEPIHDLARALQLSGYGPIKTISNARVPIVTFTGQGIRCDMNINQPIGVFNSQLIHAYQKIDTRFLGLWFGLRSLADKHGILSGSTGYLSSYALTMMLIVFLQAVTSPPILPRLQQQSTFRMITRTIDGYHCAYDKDPRNYTELAAKNTKTQGELLKDFCQYFGNTFNYTTLEVNPRLGVIRNRSVNPPPRSRRDSRPKDWPICVLDPFITDRNVAGNCRGHNVAVIQSCFRTAHDALVKDDIKKAFKV
;
A
#
# COMPACT_ATOMS: atom_id res chain seq x y z
N MET A 1 12.69 17.78 27.11
CA MET A 1 11.60 17.38 26.20
C MET A 1 11.29 18.45 25.14
N THR A 2 11.20 19.75 25.49
CA THR A 2 10.92 20.84 24.54
C THR A 2 12.04 21.05 23.49
N PHE A 3 13.31 20.92 23.89
CA PHE A 3 14.47 21.20 23.03
C PHE A 3 14.63 20.23 21.84
N GLU A 4 14.37 18.93 22.02
CA GLU A 4 14.47 17.95 20.93
C GLU A 4 13.32 18.11 19.91
N ARG A 5 12.12 18.43 20.39
CA ARG A 5 10.96 18.74 19.54
C ARG A 5 11.20 19.99 18.69
N GLU A 6 11.71 21.07 19.29
CA GLU A 6 12.03 22.32 18.59
C GLU A 6 13.20 22.18 17.58
N ARG A 7 14.14 21.28 17.84
CA ARG A 7 15.22 20.96 16.88
C ARG A 7 14.65 20.29 15.64
N LEU A 8 13.80 19.27 15.83
CA LEU A 8 13.19 18.52 14.72
C LEU A 8 12.27 19.40 13.86
N GLU A 9 11.53 20.35 14.46
CA GLU A 9 10.64 21.25 13.73
C GLU A 9 11.42 22.27 12.86
N ARG A 10 12.60 22.73 13.31
CA ARG A 10 13.47 23.65 12.54
C ARG A 10 14.09 22.98 11.31
N ASP A 11 14.56 21.74 11.46
CA ASP A 11 15.15 20.97 10.35
C ASP A 11 14.13 20.74 9.21
N VAL A 12 12.85 20.58 9.55
CA VAL A 12 11.76 20.46 8.57
C VAL A 12 11.56 21.77 7.80
N GLY A 13 11.59 22.93 8.47
CA GLY A 13 11.35 24.24 7.85
C GLY A 13 12.34 24.61 6.74
N GLN A 14 13.63 24.36 6.93
CA GLN A 14 14.68 24.69 5.96
C GLN A 14 14.62 23.84 4.68
N MET A 15 14.13 22.60 4.79
CA MET A 15 14.02 21.68 3.65
C MET A 15 12.85 21.99 2.71
N ARG A 16 11.77 22.62 3.21
CA ARG A 16 10.60 22.99 2.39
C ARG A 16 11.01 23.85 1.19
N ILE A 17 11.95 24.77 1.40
CA ILE A 17 12.46 25.71 0.40
C ILE A 17 13.26 24.99 -0.70
N ALA A 18 13.99 23.92 -0.35
CA ALA A 18 14.81 23.15 -1.29
C ALA A 18 13.97 22.22 -2.19
N ASP A 19 12.89 21.63 -1.68
CA ASP A 19 12.02 20.73 -2.43
C ASP A 19 11.19 21.48 -3.50
N GLU A 20 10.74 22.71 -3.22
CA GLU A 20 10.02 23.56 -4.19
C GLU A 20 10.87 23.89 -5.41
N HIS A 21 12.16 24.20 -5.20
CA HIS A 21 13.14 24.40 -6.27
C HIS A 21 13.39 23.12 -7.08
N THR A 22 13.48 21.96 -6.41
CA THR A 22 13.76 20.67 -7.08
C THR A 22 12.57 20.21 -7.94
N ALA A 23 11.34 20.37 -7.45
CA ALA A 23 10.12 20.04 -8.18
C ALA A 23 9.90 20.93 -9.42
N TYR A 24 10.38 22.18 -9.40
CA TYR A 24 10.38 23.06 -10.57
C TYR A 24 11.32 22.55 -11.67
N HIS A 25 12.54 22.14 -11.32
CA HIS A 25 13.50 21.61 -12.30
C HIS A 25 13.11 20.26 -12.88
N GLN A 26 12.49 19.36 -12.09
CA GLN A 26 11.97 18.08 -12.59
C GLN A 26 10.81 18.27 -13.59
N ARG A 27 9.88 19.19 -13.33
CA ARG A 27 8.80 19.51 -14.27
C ARG A 27 9.32 20.04 -15.60
N ARG A 28 10.40 20.82 -15.57
CA ARG A 28 11.07 21.34 -16.77
C ARG A 28 11.79 20.25 -17.56
N GLN A 29 12.43 19.29 -16.89
CA GLN A 29 13.11 18.17 -17.55
C GLN A 29 12.11 17.17 -18.17
N GLN A 30 11.00 16.88 -17.48
CA GLN A 30 9.92 16.03 -18.00
C GLN A 30 9.24 16.60 -19.26
N HIS A 31 9.22 17.93 -19.41
CA HIS A 31 8.73 18.58 -20.63
C HIS A 31 9.68 18.40 -21.82
N ILE A 32 10.98 18.23 -21.57
CA ILE A 32 12.01 17.99 -22.59
C ILE A 32 11.99 16.51 -23.05
N ASP A 33 11.71 15.58 -22.13
CA ASP A 33 11.61 14.15 -22.43
C ASP A 33 10.29 13.77 -23.15
N ALA A 34 9.34 14.71 -23.27
CA ALA A 34 8.00 14.52 -23.83
C ALA A 34 7.95 14.33 -25.36
N VAL A 35 9.08 14.32 -26.06
CA VAL A 35 9.13 14.21 -27.53
C VAL A 35 9.15 12.75 -28.03
N HIS A 36 9.23 11.73 -27.15
CA HIS A 36 9.38 10.31 -27.57
C HIS A 36 8.41 9.29 -26.95
N HIS A 37 7.42 9.68 -26.13
CA HIS A 37 6.56 8.72 -25.41
C HIS A 37 5.06 8.90 -25.69
N GLY A 38 4.37 7.82 -26.08
CA GLY A 38 2.92 7.81 -26.34
C GLY A 38 2.09 8.33 -25.16
N GLU A 39 0.97 8.99 -25.46
CA GLU A 39 0.18 9.83 -24.55
C GLU A 39 -0.16 9.18 -23.19
N ILE A 40 -0.39 7.86 -23.17
CA ILE A 40 -0.67 7.11 -21.93
C ILE A 40 0.53 7.13 -20.98
N ASN A 41 1.76 6.99 -21.49
CA ASN A 41 2.95 7.02 -20.65
C ASN A 41 3.12 8.40 -19.99
N LEU A 42 2.93 9.47 -20.76
CA LEU A 42 2.97 10.83 -20.24
C LEU A 42 1.88 11.07 -19.17
N TYR A 43 0.68 10.56 -19.40
CA TYR A 43 -0.41 10.63 -18.42
C TYR A 43 -0.06 9.90 -17.11
N LEU A 44 0.51 8.69 -17.20
CA LEU A 44 0.96 7.94 -16.03
C LEU A 44 2.11 8.63 -15.29
N ASP A 45 3.05 9.26 -16.01
CA ASP A 45 4.12 10.05 -15.40
C ASP A 45 3.58 11.27 -14.66
N ASN A 46 2.57 11.95 -15.21
CA ASN A 46 1.89 13.06 -14.54
C ASN A 46 1.18 12.61 -13.25
N LEU A 47 0.58 11.41 -13.24
CA LEU A 47 -0.02 10.87 -12.01
C LEU A 47 1.01 10.59 -10.91
N LYS A 48 2.27 10.23 -11.25
CA LYS A 48 3.34 10.03 -10.26
C LYS A 48 3.65 11.31 -9.47
N LEU A 49 3.36 12.49 -10.01
CA LEU A 49 3.56 13.77 -9.33
C LEU A 49 2.67 13.93 -8.08
N GLN A 50 1.63 13.09 -7.93
CA GLN A 50 0.80 13.04 -6.74
C GLN A 50 1.49 12.35 -5.55
N ALA A 51 2.61 11.65 -5.79
CA ALA A 51 3.37 10.97 -4.75
C ALA A 51 3.85 11.94 -3.67
N ALA A 52 3.89 11.46 -2.43
CA ALA A 52 4.39 12.24 -1.31
C ALA A 52 5.86 12.63 -1.54
N THR A 53 6.12 13.93 -1.39
CA THR A 53 7.46 14.52 -1.52
C THR A 53 8.41 14.00 -0.43
N ALA A 54 9.72 14.20 -0.65
CA ALA A 54 10.73 13.92 0.36
C ALA A 54 10.45 14.69 1.66
N TYR A 55 10.06 15.96 1.55
CA TYR A 55 9.58 16.77 2.67
C TYR A 55 8.43 16.11 3.43
N THR A 56 7.37 15.70 2.74
CA THR A 56 6.19 15.08 3.40
C THR A 56 6.58 13.79 4.12
N ARG A 57 7.42 12.96 3.50
CA ARG A 57 7.92 11.70 4.11
C ARG A 57 8.77 11.97 5.35
N ARG A 58 9.67 12.95 5.30
CA ARG A 58 10.48 13.35 6.47
C ARG A 58 9.60 13.89 7.59
N LYS A 59 8.59 14.69 7.26
CA LYS A 59 7.61 15.20 8.22
C LYS A 59 6.88 14.07 8.95
N VAL A 60 6.44 13.04 8.24
CA VAL A 60 5.82 11.84 8.83
C VAL A 60 6.79 11.05 9.72
N GLU A 61 8.05 10.89 9.30
CA GLU A 61 9.07 10.23 10.13
C GLU A 61 9.40 11.03 11.40
N THR A 62 9.47 12.37 11.30
CA THR A 62 9.61 13.24 12.48
C THR A 62 8.41 13.11 13.41
N LEU A 63 7.19 13.05 12.86
CA LEU A 63 5.98 12.81 13.64
C LEU A 63 6.04 11.45 14.35
N ARG A 64 6.47 10.38 13.67
CA ARG A 64 6.66 9.05 14.26
C ARG A 64 7.57 9.09 15.49
N ARG A 65 8.74 9.73 15.36
CA ARG A 65 9.71 9.89 16.47
C ARG A 65 9.13 10.70 17.62
N THR A 66 8.42 11.78 17.29
CA THR A 66 7.78 12.64 18.29
C THR A 66 6.69 11.88 19.06
N LEU A 67 5.87 11.08 18.36
CA LEU A 67 4.87 10.21 18.96
C LEU A 67 5.51 9.20 19.91
N GLU A 68 6.61 8.56 19.50
CA GLU A 68 7.33 7.60 20.36
C GLU A 68 7.84 8.24 21.65
N ILE A 69 8.56 9.36 21.54
CA ILE A 69 9.09 10.10 22.70
C ILE A 69 7.95 10.52 23.63
N THR A 70 6.87 11.03 23.05
CA THR A 70 5.74 11.58 23.80
C THR A 70 4.93 10.49 24.49
N LEU A 71 4.67 9.37 23.81
CA LEU A 71 3.98 8.22 24.40
C LEU A 71 4.78 7.64 25.58
N ARG A 72 6.12 7.59 25.50
CA ARG A 72 6.97 7.10 26.61
C ARG A 72 6.88 7.90 27.91
N THR A 73 6.28 9.08 27.88
CA THR A 73 5.99 9.85 29.10
C THR A 73 4.81 9.31 29.92
N HIS A 74 3.98 8.45 29.31
CA HIS A 74 2.83 7.83 29.95
C HIS A 74 3.18 6.45 30.50
N ALA A 75 2.70 6.13 31.71
CA ALA A 75 3.10 4.94 32.44
C ALA A 75 2.92 3.63 31.63
N CYS A 76 1.77 3.44 30.95
CA CYS A 76 1.48 2.23 30.16
C CYS A 76 2.29 2.14 28.86
N PHE A 77 2.94 3.23 28.46
CA PHE A 77 3.64 3.38 27.18
C PHE A 77 5.14 3.66 27.36
N ARG A 78 5.69 3.47 28.57
CA ARG A 78 7.10 3.76 28.92
C ARG A 78 8.15 3.11 28.00
N ASN A 79 7.81 1.97 27.41
CA ASN A 79 8.68 1.21 26.50
C ASN A 79 8.18 1.26 25.04
N ALA A 80 7.22 2.14 24.74
CA ALA A 80 6.55 2.17 23.44
C ALA A 80 7.54 2.28 22.29
N GLU A 81 7.30 1.49 21.25
CA GLU A 81 7.97 1.58 19.95
C GLU A 81 6.91 1.92 18.92
N VAL A 82 7.09 3.01 18.18
CA VAL A 82 6.12 3.45 17.17
C VAL A 82 6.70 3.15 15.80
N SER A 83 6.05 2.27 15.04
CA SER A 83 6.44 1.94 13.68
C SER A 83 5.49 2.54 12.67
N LEU A 84 6.03 3.08 11.58
CA LEU A 84 5.26 3.50 10.40
C LEU A 84 4.93 2.27 9.56
N PHE A 85 3.72 2.24 9.00
CA PHE A 85 3.36 1.26 7.97
C PHE A 85 2.46 1.92 6.93
N GLY A 86 1.84 1.12 6.06
CA GLY A 86 0.90 1.62 5.07
C GLY A 86 1.60 2.38 3.95
N SER A 87 0.90 3.37 3.40
CA SER A 87 1.31 3.99 2.13
C SER A 87 2.65 4.73 2.22
N PHE A 88 2.97 5.35 3.35
CA PHE A 88 4.24 6.05 3.53
C PHE A 88 5.42 5.09 3.58
N GLU A 89 5.32 4.02 4.37
CA GLU A 89 6.34 2.97 4.47
C GLU A 89 6.50 2.22 3.15
N SER A 90 5.39 1.91 2.47
CA SER A 90 5.42 1.16 1.21
C SER A 90 5.96 1.97 0.03
N GLY A 91 6.16 3.28 0.18
CA GLY A 91 6.55 4.16 -0.92
C GLY A 91 5.39 4.68 -1.78
N LEU A 92 4.14 4.34 -1.47
CA LEU A 92 2.95 4.58 -2.31
C LEU A 92 2.05 5.73 -1.80
N SER A 93 2.46 6.44 -0.76
CA SER A 93 1.76 7.61 -0.23
C SER A 93 1.62 8.72 -1.27
N THR A 94 0.46 9.36 -1.30
CA THR A 94 0.21 10.66 -1.96
C THR A 94 0.44 11.82 -0.99
N LEU A 95 0.45 13.05 -1.51
CA LEU A 95 0.44 14.28 -0.71
C LEU A 95 -0.75 14.39 0.26
N THR A 96 -1.83 13.65 0.00
CA THR A 96 -3.07 13.63 0.78
C THR A 96 -3.28 12.34 1.56
N SER A 97 -2.28 11.44 1.58
CA SER A 97 -2.42 10.17 2.28
C SER A 97 -2.35 10.34 3.79
N ASP A 98 -3.13 9.52 4.48
CA ASP A 98 -3.07 9.37 5.93
C ASP A 98 -1.77 8.64 6.33
N ALA A 99 -1.28 8.92 7.54
CA ALA A 99 -0.10 8.26 8.11
C ALA A 99 -0.52 7.14 9.08
N ASP A 100 -0.15 5.91 8.74
CA ASP A 100 -0.51 4.73 9.52
C ASP A 100 0.61 4.33 10.48
N PHE A 101 0.29 4.21 11.77
CA PHE A 101 1.23 3.83 12.82
C PHE A 101 0.78 2.60 13.60
N THR A 102 1.71 1.77 14.01
CA THR A 102 1.48 0.77 15.06
C THR A 102 2.36 1.10 16.25
N VAL A 103 1.81 1.00 17.45
CA VAL A 103 2.60 1.05 18.68
C VAL A 103 2.73 -0.34 19.28
N SER A 104 3.94 -0.69 19.73
CA SER A 104 4.25 -1.97 20.36
C SER A 104 5.06 -1.80 21.65
N ASN A 105 5.39 -2.91 22.29
CA ASN A 105 6.18 -2.96 23.54
C ASN A 105 5.48 -2.21 24.70
N LEU A 106 4.19 -2.48 24.85
CA LEU A 106 3.32 -1.87 25.85
C LEU A 106 3.27 -2.72 27.12
N VAL A 107 3.16 -2.06 28.29
CA VAL A 107 3.14 -2.73 29.60
C VAL A 107 1.94 -2.25 30.43
N GLY A 108 1.29 -3.17 31.14
CA GLY A 108 0.19 -2.81 32.06
C GLY A 108 -1.02 -2.16 31.39
N LEU A 109 -1.35 -2.56 30.15
CA LEU A 109 -2.55 -2.08 29.45
C LEU A 109 -3.83 -2.51 30.17
N SER A 110 -4.87 -1.68 30.08
CA SER A 110 -6.20 -2.03 30.58
C SER A 110 -6.89 -3.08 29.69
N ILE A 111 -8.13 -3.43 30.05
CA ILE A 111 -9.02 -4.28 29.23
C ILE A 111 -9.30 -3.64 27.86
N GLU A 112 -9.19 -2.31 27.75
CA GLU A 112 -9.41 -1.57 26.52
C GLU A 112 -8.16 -0.75 26.09
N PRO A 113 -7.10 -1.42 25.60
CA PRO A 113 -5.81 -0.76 25.29
C PRO A 113 -5.92 0.42 24.32
N ILE A 114 -6.90 0.38 23.41
CA ILE A 114 -7.11 1.43 22.41
C ILE A 114 -7.60 2.74 23.04
N HIS A 115 -8.37 2.65 24.14
CA HIS A 115 -8.85 3.82 24.88
C HIS A 115 -7.74 4.42 25.75
N ASP A 116 -6.84 3.58 26.28
CA ASP A 116 -5.62 4.06 26.94
C ASP A 116 -4.72 4.83 25.98
N LEU A 117 -4.54 4.32 24.75
CA LEU A 117 -3.78 5.01 23.71
C LEU A 117 -4.43 6.35 23.32
N ALA A 118 -5.75 6.36 23.13
CA ALA A 118 -6.49 7.58 22.84
C ALA A 118 -6.32 8.64 23.94
N ARG A 119 -6.38 8.24 25.22
CA ARG A 119 -6.15 9.13 26.35
C ARG A 119 -4.72 9.66 26.38
N ALA A 120 -3.72 8.80 26.17
CA ALA A 120 -2.31 9.21 26.11
C ALA A 120 -2.08 10.26 25.00
N LEU A 121 -2.60 10.01 23.79
CA LEU A 121 -2.52 10.95 22.67
C LEU A 121 -3.22 12.29 22.97
N GLN A 122 -4.41 12.24 23.58
CA GLN A 122 -5.16 13.45 23.96
C GLN A 122 -4.42 14.30 24.99
N LEU A 123 -3.88 13.67 26.04
CA LEU A 123 -3.07 14.34 27.08
C LEU A 123 -1.77 14.92 26.53
N SER A 124 -1.26 14.32 25.46
CA SER A 124 -0.08 14.77 24.72
C SER A 124 -0.37 15.88 23.70
N GLY A 125 -1.61 16.37 23.64
CA GLY A 125 -2.00 17.51 22.80
C GLY A 125 -2.38 17.16 21.37
N TYR A 126 -2.59 15.88 21.03
CA TYR A 126 -3.11 15.48 19.73
C TYR A 126 -4.64 15.54 19.72
N GLY A 127 -5.21 15.94 18.58
CA GLY A 127 -6.65 16.01 18.40
C GLY A 127 -7.05 16.53 17.01
N PRO A 128 -8.33 16.37 16.61
CA PRO A 128 -9.39 15.65 17.33
C PRO A 128 -9.10 14.14 17.39
N ILE A 129 -9.39 13.51 18.53
CA ILE A 129 -9.22 12.05 18.74
C ILE A 129 -10.54 11.34 18.45
N LYS A 130 -10.49 10.27 17.66
CA LYS A 130 -11.63 9.35 17.47
C LYS A 130 -11.15 7.91 17.55
N THR A 131 -11.91 7.08 18.27
CA THR A 131 -11.63 5.65 18.43
C THR A 131 -12.60 4.83 17.58
N ILE A 132 -12.10 3.79 16.93
CA ILE A 132 -12.88 2.78 16.23
C ILE A 132 -12.54 1.45 16.88
N SER A 133 -13.20 1.15 18.00
CA SER A 133 -12.87 0.03 18.89
C SER A 133 -13.49 -1.31 18.48
N ASN A 134 -14.62 -1.29 17.75
CA ASN A 134 -15.37 -2.51 17.36
C ASN A 134 -14.87 -3.18 16.06
N ALA A 135 -13.79 -2.68 15.46
CA ALA A 135 -13.20 -3.28 14.26
C ALA A 135 -12.31 -4.49 14.60
N ARG A 136 -12.01 -5.34 13.60
CA ARG A 136 -11.07 -6.46 13.76
C ARG A 136 -9.70 -6.01 14.29
N VAL A 137 -9.26 -4.83 13.86
CA VAL A 137 -8.08 -4.14 14.38
C VAL A 137 -8.57 -2.78 14.87
N PRO A 138 -8.68 -2.58 16.20
CA PRO A 138 -9.04 -1.29 16.76
C PRO A 138 -8.04 -0.20 16.37
N ILE A 139 -8.54 1.00 16.02
CA ILE A 139 -7.70 2.14 15.64
C ILE A 139 -8.08 3.41 16.40
N VAL A 140 -7.10 4.27 16.65
CA VAL A 140 -7.27 5.66 17.08
C VAL A 140 -6.89 6.55 15.90
N THR A 141 -7.78 7.44 15.50
CA THR A 141 -7.54 8.43 14.45
C THR A 141 -7.30 9.80 15.10
N PHE A 142 -6.29 10.53 14.64
CA PHE A 142 -5.93 11.87 15.14
C PHE A 142 -5.24 12.71 14.06
N THR A 143 -4.97 13.98 14.35
CA THR A 143 -4.16 14.84 13.45
C THR A 143 -2.83 15.19 14.12
N GLY A 144 -1.73 14.90 13.42
CA GLY A 144 -0.36 15.23 13.85
C GLY A 144 0.33 16.08 12.79
N GLN A 145 0.79 17.28 13.16
CA GLN A 145 1.44 18.23 12.23
C GLN A 145 0.63 18.51 10.95
N GLY A 146 -0.71 18.50 11.01
CA GLY A 146 -1.58 18.70 9.85
C GLY A 146 -1.74 17.47 8.94
N ILE A 147 -1.26 16.30 9.36
CA ILE A 147 -1.43 15.02 8.68
C ILE A 147 -2.41 14.18 9.49
N ARG A 148 -3.42 13.60 8.83
CA ARG A 148 -4.32 12.64 9.47
C ARG A 148 -3.57 11.35 9.74
N CYS A 149 -3.73 10.81 10.92
CA CYS A 149 -2.99 9.66 11.41
C CYS A 149 -3.95 8.61 11.95
N ASP A 150 -3.70 7.36 11.58
CA ASP A 150 -4.39 6.19 12.13
C ASP A 150 -3.37 5.37 12.92
N MET A 151 -3.63 5.10 14.20
CA MET A 151 -2.74 4.33 15.06
C MET A 151 -3.44 3.11 15.67
N ASN A 152 -2.81 1.95 15.52
CA ASN A 152 -3.24 0.70 16.13
C ASN A 152 -2.17 0.16 17.10
N ILE A 153 -2.51 -0.93 17.78
CA ILE A 153 -1.64 -1.57 18.77
C ILE A 153 -1.21 -2.94 18.26
N ASN A 154 0.08 -3.23 18.36
CA ASN A 154 0.69 -4.53 18.07
C ASN A 154 0.31 -5.10 16.68
N GLN A 155 0.46 -4.34 15.59
CA GLN A 155 0.28 -4.82 14.20
C GLN A 155 1.60 -4.89 13.39
N PRO A 156 2.62 -5.64 13.84
CA PRO A 156 3.92 -5.70 13.16
C PRO A 156 3.88 -6.35 11.77
N ILE A 157 2.89 -7.21 11.46
CA ILE A 157 2.73 -7.76 10.10
C ILE A 157 2.44 -6.65 9.07
N GLY A 158 1.70 -5.60 9.47
CA GLY A 158 1.41 -4.45 8.60
C GLY A 158 2.69 -3.72 8.14
N VAL A 159 3.67 -3.62 9.05
CA VAL A 159 4.99 -3.05 8.78
C VAL A 159 5.73 -3.90 7.75
N PHE A 160 5.84 -5.22 7.97
CA PHE A 160 6.50 -6.14 7.04
C PHE A 160 5.84 -6.16 5.65
N ASN A 161 4.51 -6.12 5.60
CA ASN A 161 3.76 -6.02 4.33
C ASN A 161 4.14 -4.76 3.56
N SER A 162 4.27 -3.64 4.26
CA SER A 162 4.61 -2.35 3.66
C SER A 162 6.06 -2.34 3.17
N GLN A 163 6.98 -2.91 3.95
CA GLN A 163 8.39 -3.06 3.55
C GLN A 163 8.58 -4.03 2.37
N LEU A 164 7.80 -5.10 2.29
CA LEU A 164 7.79 -5.99 1.13
C LEU A 164 7.36 -5.24 -0.14
N ILE A 165 6.29 -4.46 -0.05
CA ILE A 165 5.85 -3.60 -1.17
C ILE A 165 6.93 -2.59 -1.52
N HIS A 166 7.60 -1.99 -0.53
CA HIS A 166 8.70 -1.06 -0.78
C HIS A 166 9.84 -1.73 -1.54
N ALA A 167 10.22 -2.96 -1.16
CA ALA A 167 11.24 -3.73 -1.85
C ALA A 167 10.85 -3.98 -3.32
N TYR A 168 9.59 -4.36 -3.60
CA TYR A 168 9.10 -4.50 -4.97
C TYR A 168 9.15 -3.19 -5.76
N GLN A 169 8.67 -2.10 -5.15
CA GLN A 169 8.63 -0.78 -5.77
C GLN A 169 10.02 -0.31 -6.21
N LYS A 170 11.08 -0.68 -5.47
CA LYS A 170 12.46 -0.28 -5.75
C LYS A 170 13.13 -1.05 -6.89
N ILE A 171 12.54 -2.15 -7.36
CA ILE A 171 13.14 -2.99 -8.40
C ILE A 171 12.99 -2.37 -9.79
N ASP A 172 11.83 -1.80 -10.09
CA ASP A 172 11.52 -1.28 -11.43
C ASP A 172 10.79 0.07 -11.38
N THR A 173 11.26 1.04 -12.16
CA THR A 173 10.74 2.42 -12.18
C THR A 173 9.32 2.53 -12.73
N ARG A 174 8.85 1.57 -13.53
CA ARG A 174 7.49 1.51 -14.08
C ARG A 174 6.45 1.20 -13.01
N PHE A 175 6.85 0.58 -11.89
CA PHE A 175 5.94 0.17 -10.81
C PHE A 175 5.09 1.33 -10.30
N LEU A 176 5.71 2.48 -10.00
CA LEU A 176 4.99 3.64 -9.46
C LEU A 176 3.94 4.17 -10.44
N GLY A 177 4.28 4.24 -11.74
CA GLY A 177 3.37 4.76 -12.76
C GLY A 177 2.16 3.87 -12.93
N LEU A 178 2.39 2.56 -12.99
CA LEU A 178 1.33 1.57 -13.00
C LEU A 178 0.46 1.64 -11.76
N TRP A 179 1.06 1.75 -10.58
CA TRP A 179 0.29 1.82 -9.34
C TRP A 179 -0.58 3.08 -9.26
N PHE A 180 -0.03 4.26 -9.56
CA PHE A 180 -0.80 5.51 -9.57
C PHE A 180 -1.88 5.51 -10.67
N GLY A 181 -1.57 4.97 -11.85
CA GLY A 181 -2.54 4.75 -12.92
C GLY A 181 -3.70 3.88 -12.47
N LEU A 182 -3.41 2.67 -11.97
CA LEU A 182 -4.43 1.74 -11.50
C LEU A 182 -5.23 2.29 -10.32
N ARG A 183 -4.58 2.98 -9.38
CA ARG A 183 -5.27 3.64 -8.27
C ARG A 183 -6.24 4.72 -8.78
N SER A 184 -5.77 5.62 -9.66
CA SER A 184 -6.59 6.69 -10.23
C SER A 184 -7.78 6.12 -10.99
N LEU A 185 -7.53 5.10 -11.83
CA LEU A 185 -8.56 4.39 -12.57
C LEU A 185 -9.58 3.76 -11.62
N ALA A 186 -9.14 2.98 -10.65
CA ALA A 186 -10.03 2.31 -9.70
C ALA A 186 -10.86 3.30 -8.87
N ASP A 187 -10.27 4.40 -8.43
CA ASP A 187 -10.93 5.47 -7.67
C ASP A 187 -12.00 6.19 -8.52
N LYS A 188 -11.65 6.61 -9.74
CA LYS A 188 -12.56 7.30 -10.67
C LYS A 188 -13.74 6.44 -11.13
N HIS A 189 -13.56 5.13 -11.14
CA HIS A 189 -14.63 4.17 -11.42
C HIS A 189 -15.38 3.70 -10.16
N GLY A 190 -15.01 4.18 -8.97
CA GLY A 190 -15.70 3.85 -7.72
C GLY A 190 -15.47 2.40 -7.24
N ILE A 191 -14.42 1.74 -7.73
CA ILE A 191 -14.07 0.36 -7.40
C ILE A 191 -12.93 0.24 -6.38
N LEU A 192 -12.54 1.36 -5.75
CA LEU A 192 -11.50 1.44 -4.72
C LEU A 192 -12.10 1.82 -3.36
N SER A 193 -12.70 0.85 -2.66
CA SER A 193 -13.20 1.04 -1.30
C SER A 193 -13.45 -0.31 -0.59
N GLY A 194 -12.47 -0.74 0.19
CA GLY A 194 -12.53 -2.02 0.91
C GLY A 194 -13.65 -2.12 1.96
N SER A 195 -14.08 -0.99 2.52
CA SER A 195 -15.15 -0.92 3.52
C SER A 195 -16.55 -1.03 2.92
N THR A 196 -16.72 -0.63 1.65
CA THR A 196 -18.01 -0.73 0.92
C THR A 196 -18.09 -1.96 0.03
N GLY A 197 -17.14 -2.90 0.18
CA GLY A 197 -17.14 -4.19 -0.51
C GLY A 197 -16.54 -4.15 -1.92
N TYR A 198 -15.65 -3.20 -2.20
CA TYR A 198 -14.81 -3.17 -3.40
C TYR A 198 -13.34 -3.48 -3.05
N LEU A 199 -12.42 -3.30 -4.00
CA LEU A 199 -10.99 -3.52 -3.75
C LEU A 199 -10.46 -2.50 -2.75
N SER A 200 -9.62 -2.96 -1.84
CA SER A 200 -8.73 -2.06 -1.09
C SER A 200 -7.50 -1.71 -1.95
N SER A 201 -6.86 -0.59 -1.67
CA SER A 201 -5.57 -0.25 -2.30
C SER A 201 -4.53 -1.35 -2.10
N TYR A 202 -4.55 -2.03 -0.94
CA TYR A 202 -3.66 -3.15 -0.66
C TYR A 202 -3.95 -4.37 -1.55
N ALA A 203 -5.23 -4.74 -1.74
CA ALA A 203 -5.61 -5.83 -2.65
C ALA A 203 -5.20 -5.52 -4.10
N LEU A 204 -5.42 -4.28 -4.56
CA LEU A 204 -4.99 -3.84 -5.89
C LEU A 204 -3.46 -3.89 -6.04
N THR A 205 -2.70 -3.52 -5.01
CA THR A 205 -1.24 -3.65 -5.00
C THR A 205 -0.79 -5.12 -5.12
N MET A 206 -1.44 -6.05 -4.42
CA MET A 206 -1.12 -7.48 -4.54
C MET A 206 -1.41 -8.02 -5.95
N MET A 207 -2.52 -7.58 -6.56
CA MET A 207 -2.84 -7.91 -7.96
C MET A 207 -1.78 -7.38 -8.93
N LEU A 208 -1.32 -6.13 -8.76
CA LEU A 208 -0.25 -5.54 -9.57
C LEU A 208 1.07 -6.29 -9.40
N ILE A 209 1.48 -6.61 -8.18
CA ILE A 209 2.73 -7.34 -7.92
C ILE A 209 2.70 -8.69 -8.64
N VAL A 210 1.63 -9.48 -8.48
CA VAL A 210 1.53 -10.80 -9.11
C VAL A 210 1.42 -10.71 -10.63
N PHE A 211 0.73 -9.69 -11.15
CA PHE A 211 0.69 -9.44 -12.59
C PHE A 211 2.10 -9.27 -13.16
N LEU A 212 2.94 -8.45 -12.52
CA LEU A 212 4.33 -8.22 -12.93
C LEU A 212 5.27 -9.41 -12.66
N GLN A 213 4.85 -10.40 -11.85
CA GLN A 213 5.61 -11.63 -11.58
C GLN A 213 5.25 -12.77 -12.52
N ALA A 214 3.96 -12.92 -12.85
CA ALA A 214 3.41 -14.16 -13.40
C ALA A 214 2.65 -13.98 -14.72
N VAL A 215 2.17 -12.78 -15.02
CA VAL A 215 1.38 -12.52 -16.24
C VAL A 215 2.25 -11.86 -17.31
N THR A 216 3.12 -10.93 -16.93
CA THR A 216 4.08 -10.34 -17.85
C THR A 216 5.14 -11.35 -18.26
N SER A 217 5.44 -11.42 -19.56
CA SER A 217 6.52 -12.22 -20.11
C SER A 217 7.42 -11.35 -20.98
N PRO A 218 8.73 -11.21 -20.67
CA PRO A 218 9.41 -11.71 -19.46
C PRO A 218 8.85 -11.11 -18.15
N PRO A 219 9.05 -11.76 -16.98
CA PRO A 219 8.62 -11.20 -15.70
C PRO A 219 9.41 -9.92 -15.37
N ILE A 220 8.73 -8.94 -14.77
CA ILE A 220 9.34 -7.67 -14.33
C ILE A 220 9.74 -7.75 -12.85
N LEU A 221 8.91 -8.37 -12.02
CA LEU A 221 9.18 -8.54 -10.59
C LEU A 221 9.60 -9.97 -10.26
N PRO A 222 10.55 -10.15 -9.33
CA PRO A 222 10.95 -11.47 -8.84
C PRO A 222 9.97 -12.02 -7.79
N ARG A 223 10.20 -13.24 -7.33
CA ARG A 223 9.50 -13.82 -6.18
C ARG A 223 10.33 -13.61 -4.91
N LEU A 224 10.26 -12.44 -4.27
CA LEU A 224 11.11 -12.06 -3.13
C LEU A 224 11.03 -13.02 -1.94
N GLN A 225 9.89 -13.69 -1.76
CA GLN A 225 9.66 -14.65 -0.68
C GLN A 225 10.04 -16.10 -1.04
N GLN A 226 10.53 -16.35 -2.26
CA GLN A 226 10.95 -17.66 -2.78
C GLN A 226 12.46 -17.70 -3.05
N GLN A 227 13.21 -16.87 -2.33
CA GLN A 227 14.66 -16.75 -2.48
C GLN A 227 15.38 -17.63 -1.45
N SER A 228 16.69 -17.77 -1.61
CA SER A 228 17.49 -18.47 -0.61
C SER A 228 17.46 -17.74 0.74
N THR A 229 17.43 -18.50 1.83
CA THR A 229 17.30 -18.00 3.20
C THR A 229 18.39 -17.01 3.58
N PHE A 230 19.62 -17.16 3.06
CA PHE A 230 20.72 -16.23 3.35
C PHE A 230 20.53 -14.82 2.79
N ARG A 231 19.61 -14.62 1.82
CA ARG A 231 19.28 -13.30 1.25
C ARG A 231 18.11 -12.63 1.98
N MET A 232 17.31 -13.41 2.69
CA MET A 232 16.05 -12.94 3.24
C MET A 232 16.23 -12.36 4.63
N ILE A 233 15.63 -11.20 4.88
CA ILE A 233 15.30 -10.87 6.26
C ILE A 233 14.22 -11.82 6.74
N THR A 234 14.26 -12.24 8.00
CA THR A 234 13.31 -13.21 8.55
C THR A 234 12.86 -12.78 9.93
N ARG A 235 11.55 -12.82 10.17
CA ARG A 235 10.94 -12.66 11.49
C ARG A 235 9.70 -13.54 11.58
N THR A 236 9.52 -14.20 12.72
CA THR A 236 8.26 -14.88 13.04
C THR A 236 7.38 -13.95 13.84
N ILE A 237 6.15 -13.73 13.38
CA ILE A 237 5.17 -12.82 13.98
C ILE A 237 3.84 -13.55 14.08
N ASP A 238 3.31 -13.75 15.27
CA ASP A 238 2.02 -14.43 15.51
C ASP A 238 1.91 -15.80 14.80
N GLY A 239 3.03 -16.54 14.73
CA GLY A 239 3.13 -17.83 14.03
C GLY A 239 3.35 -17.74 12.52
N TYR A 240 3.30 -16.55 11.92
CA TYR A 240 3.57 -16.33 10.50
C TYR A 240 5.06 -16.06 10.26
N HIS A 241 5.64 -16.78 9.30
CA HIS A 241 7.02 -16.58 8.86
C HIS A 241 7.11 -15.44 7.85
N CYS A 242 7.43 -14.25 8.33
CA CYS A 242 7.65 -13.07 7.52
C CYS A 242 9.10 -13.04 7.02
N ALA A 243 9.32 -13.54 5.80
CA ALA A 243 10.63 -13.49 5.17
C ALA A 243 10.56 -13.13 3.69
N TYR A 244 11.51 -12.30 3.26
CA TYR A 244 11.69 -11.87 1.88
C TYR A 244 13.09 -11.29 1.66
N ASP A 245 13.58 -11.36 0.43
CA ASP A 245 14.79 -10.62 0.03
C ASP A 245 14.47 -9.13 -0.07
N LYS A 246 15.20 -8.32 0.69
CA LYS A 246 15.01 -6.86 0.75
C LYS A 246 15.86 -6.08 -0.23
N ASP A 247 16.82 -6.72 -0.92
CA ASP A 247 17.79 -6.03 -1.76
C ASP A 247 17.33 -6.00 -3.22
N PRO A 248 16.80 -4.86 -3.71
CA PRO A 248 16.29 -4.75 -5.07
C PRO A 248 17.39 -4.88 -6.14
N ARG A 249 18.66 -4.63 -5.78
CA ARG A 249 19.79 -4.64 -6.74
C ARG A 249 20.01 -6.00 -7.37
N ASN A 250 19.58 -7.06 -6.70
CA ASN A 250 19.68 -8.43 -7.19
C ASN A 250 18.77 -8.72 -8.41
N TYR A 251 17.90 -7.78 -8.80
CA TYR A 251 16.84 -8.03 -9.78
C TYR A 251 16.78 -7.01 -10.92
N THR A 252 17.72 -6.07 -10.98
CA THR A 252 17.78 -5.06 -12.05
C THR A 252 17.85 -5.71 -13.43
N GLU A 253 18.66 -6.76 -13.59
CA GLU A 253 18.78 -7.50 -14.86
C GLU A 253 17.51 -8.27 -15.22
N LEU A 254 16.79 -8.79 -14.22
CA LEU A 254 15.52 -9.47 -14.45
C LEU A 254 14.50 -8.48 -15.01
N ALA A 255 14.35 -7.33 -14.35
CA ALA A 255 13.41 -6.30 -14.74
C ALA A 255 13.69 -5.74 -16.15
N ALA A 256 14.98 -5.56 -16.48
CA ALA A 256 15.43 -5.04 -17.77
C ALA A 256 15.12 -5.96 -18.97
N LYS A 257 14.85 -7.25 -18.75
CA LYS A 257 14.48 -8.19 -19.84
C LYS A 257 13.13 -7.86 -20.47
N ASN A 258 12.22 -7.25 -19.70
CA ASN A 258 10.93 -6.84 -20.23
C ASN A 258 11.02 -5.38 -20.71
N THR A 259 10.80 -5.17 -22.00
CA THR A 259 10.92 -3.86 -22.65
C THR A 259 9.59 -3.11 -22.82
N LYS A 260 8.47 -3.66 -22.34
CA LYS A 260 7.16 -3.01 -22.44
C LYS A 260 7.14 -1.70 -21.65
N THR A 261 6.55 -0.68 -22.24
CA THR A 261 6.29 0.61 -21.59
C THR A 261 5.23 0.47 -20.49
N GLN A 262 5.18 1.43 -19.56
CA GLN A 262 4.15 1.43 -18.51
C GLN A 262 2.72 1.53 -19.08
N GLY A 263 2.53 2.19 -20.23
CA GLY A 263 1.26 2.25 -20.93
C GLY A 263 0.82 0.89 -21.49
N GLU A 264 1.74 0.15 -22.12
CA GLU A 264 1.46 -1.22 -22.59
C GLU A 264 1.16 -2.17 -21.42
N LEU A 265 1.92 -2.07 -20.33
CA LEU A 265 1.69 -2.87 -19.13
C LEU A 265 0.34 -2.55 -18.47
N LEU A 266 -0.12 -1.29 -18.51
CA LEU A 266 -1.45 -0.92 -18.04
C LEU A 266 -2.55 -1.54 -18.92
N LYS A 267 -2.38 -1.51 -20.25
CA LYS A 267 -3.30 -2.17 -21.21
C LYS A 267 -3.37 -3.67 -20.89
N ASP A 268 -2.22 -4.33 -20.73
CA ASP A 268 -2.14 -5.76 -20.41
C ASP A 268 -2.77 -6.11 -19.05
N PHE A 269 -2.57 -5.28 -18.03
CA PHE A 269 -3.21 -5.47 -16.72
C PHE A 269 -4.74 -5.43 -16.84
N CYS A 270 -5.25 -4.41 -17.54
CA CYS A 270 -6.68 -4.24 -17.76
C CYS A 270 -7.26 -5.37 -18.63
N GLN A 271 -6.52 -5.82 -19.64
CA GLN A 271 -6.90 -6.99 -20.44
C GLN A 271 -7.00 -8.24 -19.57
N TYR A 272 -5.97 -8.50 -18.78
CA TYR A 272 -5.91 -9.72 -17.99
C TYR A 272 -7.04 -9.79 -16.96
N PHE A 273 -7.20 -8.75 -16.13
CA PHE A 273 -8.25 -8.74 -15.11
C PHE A 273 -9.64 -8.41 -15.65
N GLY A 274 -9.76 -7.78 -16.83
CA GLY A 274 -11.05 -7.51 -17.47
C GLY A 274 -11.62 -8.72 -18.23
N ASN A 275 -10.75 -9.49 -18.89
CA ASN A 275 -11.15 -10.48 -19.90
C ASN A 275 -10.61 -11.90 -19.65
N THR A 276 -9.46 -12.07 -19.01
CA THR A 276 -8.77 -13.37 -18.92
C THR A 276 -8.88 -14.05 -17.55
N PHE A 277 -8.78 -13.29 -16.47
CA PHE A 277 -8.73 -13.83 -15.11
C PHE A 277 -10.07 -14.47 -14.72
N ASN A 278 -10.03 -15.78 -14.41
CA ASN A 278 -11.19 -16.49 -13.87
C ASN A 278 -11.34 -16.22 -12.37
N TYR A 279 -12.16 -15.23 -12.04
CA TYR A 279 -12.45 -14.80 -10.67
C TYR A 279 -13.00 -15.94 -9.80
N THR A 280 -13.75 -16.88 -10.37
CA THR A 280 -14.40 -17.97 -9.64
C THR A 280 -13.41 -19.04 -9.17
N THR A 281 -12.44 -19.41 -10.01
CA THR A 281 -11.57 -20.57 -9.72
C THR A 281 -10.15 -20.22 -9.36
N LEU A 282 -9.67 -19.04 -9.74
CA LEU A 282 -8.26 -18.65 -9.54
C LEU A 282 -8.05 -17.83 -8.27
N GLU A 283 -6.82 -17.91 -7.76
CA GLU A 283 -6.27 -17.04 -6.72
C GLU A 283 -5.09 -16.24 -7.26
N VAL A 284 -4.93 -15.03 -6.74
CA VAL A 284 -3.72 -14.22 -6.85
C VAL A 284 -2.87 -14.47 -5.61
N ASN A 285 -1.69 -15.07 -5.78
CA ASN A 285 -0.81 -15.46 -4.67
C ASN A 285 0.53 -14.71 -4.70
N PRO A 286 0.65 -13.58 -3.96
CA PRO A 286 1.87 -12.77 -3.95
C PRO A 286 3.07 -13.46 -3.29
N ARG A 287 2.83 -14.37 -2.32
CA ARG A 287 3.89 -15.13 -1.65
C ARG A 287 4.65 -16.03 -2.63
N LEU A 288 3.89 -16.76 -3.44
CA LEU A 288 4.43 -17.68 -4.43
C LEU A 288 4.74 -16.97 -5.76
N GLY A 289 4.16 -15.79 -5.98
CA GLY A 289 4.22 -15.03 -7.24
C GLY A 289 3.64 -15.83 -8.40
N VAL A 290 2.43 -16.36 -8.21
CA VAL A 290 1.69 -17.16 -9.19
C VAL A 290 0.21 -16.84 -9.20
N ILE A 291 -0.44 -17.18 -10.32
CA ILE A 291 -1.88 -17.31 -10.44
C ILE A 291 -2.18 -18.80 -10.64
N ARG A 292 -3.07 -19.36 -9.82
CA ARG A 292 -3.39 -20.79 -9.83
C ARG A 292 -4.81 -21.03 -9.32
N ASN A 293 -5.27 -22.28 -9.36
CA ASN A 293 -6.52 -22.66 -8.69
C ASN A 293 -6.45 -22.37 -7.19
N ARG A 294 -7.58 -21.96 -6.62
CA ARG A 294 -7.70 -21.63 -5.19
C ARG A 294 -7.16 -22.75 -4.30
N SER A 295 -6.27 -22.38 -3.41
CA SER A 295 -5.63 -23.24 -2.41
C SER A 295 -6.19 -23.04 -1.01
N VAL A 296 -6.97 -21.98 -0.79
CA VAL A 296 -7.58 -21.62 0.49
C VAL A 296 -9.09 -21.59 0.33
N ASN A 297 -9.79 -22.27 1.24
CA ASN A 297 -11.25 -22.24 1.32
C ASN A 297 -11.74 -21.03 2.11
N PRO A 298 -12.89 -20.43 1.75
CA PRO A 298 -13.46 -19.35 2.53
C PRO A 298 -13.78 -19.80 3.98
N PRO A 299 -13.45 -18.98 4.99
CA PRO A 299 -13.76 -19.32 6.38
C PRO A 299 -15.27 -19.20 6.65
N PRO A 300 -15.76 -19.67 7.81
CA PRO A 300 -17.12 -19.43 8.25
C PRO A 300 -17.50 -17.94 8.27
N ARG A 301 -18.78 -17.64 8.03
CA ARG A 301 -19.31 -16.27 8.06
C ARG A 301 -19.20 -15.63 9.43
N SER A 302 -19.45 -16.39 10.50
CA SER A 302 -19.27 -15.95 11.88
C SER A 302 -19.09 -17.15 12.82
N ARG A 303 -18.82 -16.89 14.12
CA ARG A 303 -18.82 -17.96 15.14
C ARG A 303 -20.16 -18.71 15.25
N ARG A 304 -21.26 -18.08 14.84
CA ARG A 304 -22.63 -18.64 14.90
C ARG A 304 -23.13 -19.16 13.55
N ASP A 305 -22.41 -18.90 12.47
CA ASP A 305 -22.81 -19.28 11.10
C ASP A 305 -21.63 -19.97 10.41
N SER A 306 -21.69 -21.30 10.39
CA SER A 306 -20.66 -22.19 9.84
C SER A 306 -20.60 -22.19 8.31
N ARG A 307 -21.58 -21.59 7.62
CA ARG A 307 -21.57 -21.50 6.16
C ARG A 307 -20.33 -20.72 5.70
N PRO A 308 -19.68 -21.12 4.60
CA PRO A 308 -18.53 -20.41 4.08
C PRO A 308 -18.93 -18.97 3.68
N LYS A 309 -17.98 -18.05 3.86
CA LYS A 309 -18.06 -16.73 3.25
C LYS A 309 -18.11 -16.87 1.73
N ASP A 310 -18.80 -15.94 1.09
CA ASP A 310 -18.73 -15.81 -0.36
C ASP A 310 -17.45 -15.04 -0.72
N TRP A 311 -16.53 -15.71 -1.42
CA TRP A 311 -15.29 -15.11 -1.95
C TRP A 311 -15.36 -15.11 -3.47
N PRO A 312 -16.00 -14.12 -4.10
CA PRO A 312 -16.10 -14.02 -5.56
C PRO A 312 -14.75 -13.67 -6.22
N ILE A 313 -13.80 -13.14 -5.46
CA ILE A 313 -12.42 -12.90 -5.86
C ILE A 313 -11.50 -13.40 -4.74
N CYS A 314 -10.37 -14.02 -5.10
CA CYS A 314 -9.38 -14.49 -4.15
C CYS A 314 -8.02 -13.82 -4.40
N VAL A 315 -7.63 -12.90 -3.51
CA VAL A 315 -6.29 -12.29 -3.48
C VAL A 315 -5.71 -12.56 -2.11
N LEU A 316 -4.61 -13.31 -2.03
CA LEU A 316 -4.05 -13.71 -0.74
C LEU A 316 -3.10 -12.66 -0.17
N ASP A 317 -2.97 -12.63 1.16
CA ASP A 317 -1.91 -11.90 1.86
C ASP A 317 -0.57 -12.67 1.73
N PRO A 318 0.56 -11.99 1.50
CA PRO A 318 1.87 -12.62 1.33
C PRO A 318 2.44 -13.26 2.60
N PHE A 319 2.00 -12.83 3.79
CA PHE A 319 2.46 -13.38 5.07
C PHE A 319 1.37 -14.15 5.80
N ILE A 320 0.13 -13.64 5.82
CA ILE A 320 -1.03 -14.31 6.43
C ILE A 320 -1.68 -15.22 5.37
N THR A 321 -1.11 -16.41 5.17
CA THR A 321 -1.37 -17.22 3.97
C THR A 321 -2.81 -17.71 3.79
N ASP A 322 -3.64 -17.68 4.83
CA ASP A 322 -5.07 -18.04 4.81
C ASP A 322 -6.01 -16.82 4.67
N ARG A 323 -5.45 -15.60 4.59
CA ARG A 323 -6.22 -14.36 4.48
C ARG A 323 -6.42 -13.95 3.03
N ASN A 324 -7.68 -13.91 2.60
CA ASN A 324 -8.08 -13.19 1.40
C ASN A 324 -8.21 -11.69 1.68
N VAL A 325 -7.30 -10.87 1.14
CA VAL A 325 -7.29 -9.40 1.30
C VAL A 325 -8.38 -8.70 0.48
N ALA A 326 -9.00 -9.42 -0.46
CA ALA A 326 -10.20 -9.02 -1.18
C ALA A 326 -11.47 -9.68 -0.61
N GLY A 327 -11.41 -10.33 0.56
CA GLY A 327 -12.51 -11.11 1.13
C GLY A 327 -13.76 -10.33 1.54
N ASN A 328 -13.71 -8.99 1.48
CA ASN A 328 -14.88 -8.12 1.65
C ASN A 328 -15.60 -7.83 0.30
N CYS A 329 -14.99 -8.16 -0.84
CA CYS A 329 -15.58 -7.95 -2.15
C CYS A 329 -16.83 -8.82 -2.33
N ARG A 330 -17.95 -8.20 -2.71
CA ARG A 330 -19.23 -8.89 -2.93
C ARG A 330 -19.40 -9.27 -4.41
N GLY A 331 -20.22 -10.29 -4.70
CA GLY A 331 -20.37 -10.82 -6.06
C GLY A 331 -20.70 -9.74 -7.12
N HIS A 332 -21.70 -8.89 -6.87
CA HIS A 332 -22.05 -7.79 -7.78
C HIS A 332 -20.89 -6.80 -7.97
N ASN A 333 -20.15 -6.48 -6.89
CA ASN A 333 -19.00 -5.58 -6.96
C ASN A 333 -17.85 -6.18 -7.78
N VAL A 334 -17.63 -7.50 -7.73
CA VAL A 334 -16.63 -8.17 -8.57
C VAL A 334 -16.99 -8.07 -10.06
N ALA A 335 -18.27 -8.21 -10.40
CA ALA A 335 -18.71 -7.98 -11.79
C ALA A 335 -18.45 -6.53 -12.24
N VAL A 336 -18.68 -5.55 -11.37
CA VAL A 336 -18.35 -4.14 -11.64
C VAL A 336 -16.84 -3.93 -11.80
N ILE A 337 -16.01 -4.55 -10.96
CA ILE A 337 -14.55 -4.51 -11.06
C ILE A 337 -14.09 -5.09 -12.41
N GLN A 338 -14.58 -6.26 -12.79
CA GLN A 338 -14.23 -6.90 -14.06
C GLN A 338 -14.66 -6.03 -15.25
N SER A 339 -15.88 -5.49 -15.23
CA SER A 339 -16.39 -4.60 -16.27
C SER A 339 -15.58 -3.29 -16.38
N CYS A 340 -15.12 -2.76 -15.25
CA CYS A 340 -14.26 -1.58 -15.20
C CYS A 340 -12.94 -1.84 -15.93
N PHE A 341 -12.22 -2.92 -15.58
CA PHE A 341 -10.95 -3.26 -16.25
C PHE A 341 -11.14 -3.55 -17.74
N ARG A 342 -12.22 -4.23 -18.13
CA ARG A 342 -12.54 -4.46 -19.55
C ARG A 342 -12.78 -3.17 -20.32
N THR A 343 -13.61 -2.28 -19.77
CA THR A 343 -13.92 -1.00 -20.40
C THR A 343 -12.69 -0.10 -20.48
N ALA A 344 -11.86 -0.12 -19.44
CA ALA A 344 -10.57 0.57 -19.42
C ALA A 344 -9.64 0.04 -20.51
N HIS A 345 -9.50 -1.27 -20.66
CA HIS A 345 -8.72 -1.88 -21.74
C HIS A 345 -9.20 -1.40 -23.12
N ASP A 346 -10.51 -1.49 -23.38
CA ASP A 346 -11.09 -1.12 -24.68
C ASP A 346 -10.88 0.36 -25.02
N ALA A 347 -10.86 1.23 -24.00
CA ALA A 347 -10.54 2.64 -24.15
C ALA A 347 -9.03 2.87 -24.39
N LEU A 348 -8.16 2.24 -23.60
CA LEU A 348 -6.71 2.39 -23.71
C LEU A 348 -6.15 1.83 -25.02
N VAL A 349 -6.73 0.77 -25.58
CA VAL A 349 -6.34 0.25 -26.92
C VAL A 349 -6.64 1.26 -28.03
N LYS A 350 -7.62 2.14 -27.82
CA LYS A 350 -7.97 3.25 -28.73
C LYS A 350 -7.29 4.57 -28.34
N ASP A 351 -6.35 4.52 -27.40
CA ASP A 351 -5.68 5.67 -26.77
C ASP A 351 -6.65 6.73 -26.20
N ASP A 352 -7.87 6.33 -25.84
CA ASP A 352 -8.89 7.19 -25.24
C ASP A 352 -8.71 7.29 -23.72
N ILE A 353 -7.72 8.10 -23.31
CA ILE A 353 -7.37 8.33 -21.90
C ILE A 353 -8.55 8.93 -21.12
N LYS A 354 -9.30 9.86 -21.73
CA LYS A 354 -10.44 10.52 -21.09
C LYS A 354 -11.50 9.52 -20.69
N LYS A 355 -11.84 8.59 -21.59
CA LYS A 355 -12.79 7.51 -21.28
C LYS A 355 -12.24 6.51 -20.28
N ALA A 356 -10.96 6.12 -20.40
CA ALA A 356 -10.34 5.16 -19.49
C ALA A 356 -10.32 5.66 -18.04
N PHE A 357 -10.00 6.94 -17.84
CA PHE A 357 -9.79 7.53 -16.51
C PHE A 357 -10.92 8.45 -16.02
N LYS A 358 -11.98 8.68 -16.82
CA LYS A 358 -13.09 9.60 -16.50
C LYS A 358 -12.57 11.00 -16.11
N VAL A 359 -11.72 11.57 -16.95
CA VAL A 359 -11.07 12.87 -16.77
C VAL A 359 -11.42 13.89 -17.84
#